data_AF-A0A1X2HAA4-F1
#
_entry.id   AF-A0A1X2HAA4-F1
#
_cell.length_a   1.000
_cell.length_b   1.000
_cell.length_c   1.000
_cell.angle_alpha   90.00
_cell.angle_beta   90.00
_cell.angle_gamma   90.00
#
_symmetry.space_group_name_H-M   'P 1'
#
loop_
_entity.id
_entity.type
_entity.pdbx_description
1 polymer ?
#
loop_
_entity_poly.entity_id
_entity_poly.type
_entity_poly.pdbx_seq_one_letter_code
_entity_poly.pdbx_strand_id
1 'polypeptide(L)'
;MSLIRRVLCSSTLRRTLAAAIVLAALGSVIVSTWHIYSRDGRASSLISYTDPNTDGESLHIRASVLDVDFSDKSYKVHCTIKPNGTLADDYGQLNQPVMVSFSSTQALRFNPGDVDNPVDVSYSYETGNDIEYPFDEYVGRFEVYATHADMPNQTIPVSIELEASILSYTFRPTLESTPRPHHDRIILRIQTNRSPTTVGFTLFICVLMWALSLVMSIFSYQVAMRKRHVNAHTCMIGITMLFALPALRSAQPGAPDIGCTSDILSFYWSMAIIATDSLAILVCWISRWQPPSACTVEPMYKERESHEGYRPSSFRDKCCCNREVNNQHQKTLRTASVHGDAKPVDNSSALTCVVIDHVHDVSSIHEAGAPHR
;
A
#
# COMPACT_ATOMS: atom_id res chain seq x y z
N MET A 1 39.32 -28.00 18.09
CA MET A 1 38.98 -27.64 16.69
C MET A 1 37.93 -28.56 16.03
N SER A 2 37.74 -29.81 16.47
CA SER A 2 36.74 -30.76 15.92
C SER A 2 35.30 -30.57 16.43
N LEU A 3 35.12 -30.01 17.63
CA LEU A 3 33.79 -29.74 18.23
C LEU A 3 33.07 -28.55 17.58
N ILE A 4 33.80 -27.49 17.21
CA ILE A 4 33.25 -26.31 16.52
C ILE A 4 32.71 -26.69 15.12
N ARG A 5 33.38 -27.63 14.44
CA ARG A 5 32.94 -28.12 13.12
C ARG A 5 31.64 -28.95 13.16
N ARG A 6 31.36 -29.63 14.28
CA ARG A 6 30.11 -30.40 14.47
C ARG A 6 28.91 -29.51 14.83
N VAL A 7 29.14 -28.42 15.55
CA VAL A 7 28.09 -27.45 15.91
C VAL A 7 27.62 -26.68 14.67
N LEU A 8 28.53 -26.32 13.75
CA LEU A 8 28.18 -25.75 12.42
C LEU A 8 27.48 -26.73 11.45
N CYS A 9 27.35 -28.00 11.84
CA CYS A 9 26.82 -29.09 11.03
C CYS A 9 25.41 -29.55 11.44
N SER A 10 24.72 -28.82 12.33
CA SER A 10 23.29 -29.05 12.57
C SER A 10 22.45 -28.11 11.68
N SER A 11 21.54 -28.70 10.91
CA SER A 11 20.57 -27.97 10.08
C SER A 11 19.68 -27.04 10.92
N THR A 12 19.50 -27.38 12.20
CA THR A 12 18.78 -26.57 13.18
C THR A 12 19.53 -25.30 13.53
N LEU A 13 20.85 -25.35 13.76
CA LEU A 13 21.65 -24.15 14.05
C LEU A 13 21.67 -23.17 12.88
N ARG A 14 21.79 -23.68 11.64
CA ARG A 14 21.74 -22.84 10.43
C ARG A 14 20.37 -22.17 10.25
N ARG A 15 19.28 -22.89 10.56
CA ARG A 15 17.91 -22.36 10.50
C ARG A 15 17.65 -21.32 11.60
N THR A 16 18.15 -21.54 12.82
CA THR A 16 18.03 -20.56 13.90
C THR A 16 18.87 -19.32 13.65
N LEU A 17 20.07 -19.46 13.07
CA LEU A 17 20.90 -18.33 12.66
C LEU A 17 20.24 -17.51 11.55
N ALA A 18 19.68 -18.18 10.53
CA ALA A 18 18.94 -17.50 9.47
C ALA A 18 17.70 -16.76 10.01
N ALA A 19 16.92 -17.39 10.89
CA ALA A 19 15.78 -16.73 11.54
C ALA A 19 16.21 -15.55 12.42
N ALA A 20 17.32 -15.68 13.16
CA ALA A 20 17.85 -14.59 13.97
C ALA A 20 18.35 -13.42 13.11
N ILE A 21 18.97 -13.68 11.95
CA ILE A 21 19.37 -12.64 10.99
C ILE A 21 18.15 -11.92 10.43
N VAL A 22 17.10 -12.66 10.05
CA VAL A 22 15.84 -12.06 9.57
C VAL A 22 15.17 -11.21 10.65
N LEU A 23 15.10 -11.71 11.89
CA LEU A 23 14.54 -10.97 13.03
C LEU A 23 15.39 -9.75 13.39
N ALA A 24 16.71 -9.85 13.30
CA ALA A 24 17.62 -8.72 13.52
C ALA A 24 17.49 -7.67 12.41
N ALA A 25 17.35 -8.09 11.15
CA ALA A 25 17.10 -7.20 10.03
C ALA A 25 15.76 -6.47 10.21
N LEU A 26 14.67 -7.21 10.49
CA LEU A 26 13.36 -6.64 10.78
C LEU A 26 13.40 -5.69 11.98
N GLY A 27 14.04 -6.10 13.08
CA GLY A 27 14.20 -5.28 14.28
C GLY A 27 15.00 -4.00 14.00
N SER A 28 16.06 -4.07 13.21
CA SER A 28 16.86 -2.91 12.82
C SER A 28 16.05 -1.91 12.01
N VAL A 29 15.17 -2.38 11.11
CA VAL A 29 14.29 -1.50 10.33
C VAL A 29 13.23 -0.87 11.24
N ILE A 30 12.57 -1.66 12.09
CA ILE A 30 11.54 -1.16 13.02
C ILE A 30 12.10 -0.10 13.95
N VAL A 31 13.26 -0.35 14.57
CA VAL A 31 13.90 0.59 15.49
C VAL A 31 14.36 1.86 14.77
N SER A 32 14.89 1.73 13.55
CA SER A 32 15.30 2.88 12.75
C SER A 32 14.10 3.74 12.36
N THR A 33 13.01 3.13 11.88
CA THR A 33 11.77 3.84 11.52
C THR A 33 11.13 4.49 12.74
N TRP A 34 11.09 3.81 13.88
CA TRP A 34 10.60 4.39 15.15
C TRP A 34 11.39 5.62 15.56
N HIS A 35 12.73 5.53 15.49
CA HIS A 35 13.59 6.63 15.86
C HIS A 35 13.42 7.85 14.94
N ILE A 36 13.27 7.63 13.63
CA ILE A 36 12.97 8.69 12.66
C ILE A 36 11.58 9.30 12.94
N TYR A 37 10.56 8.46 13.09
CA TYR A 37 9.19 8.90 13.40
C TYR A 37 9.11 9.74 14.67
N SER A 38 9.81 9.32 15.73
CA SER A 38 9.80 10.03 17.02
C SER A 38 10.48 11.41 16.98
N ARG A 39 11.36 11.64 15.99
CA ARG A 39 12.01 12.93 15.73
C ARG A 39 11.12 13.82 14.85
N ASP A 40 10.56 13.25 13.78
CA ASP A 40 9.77 14.00 12.80
C ASP A 40 8.38 14.36 13.33
N GLY A 41 7.72 13.49 14.09
CA GLY A 41 6.38 13.74 14.64
C GLY A 41 6.31 14.90 15.65
N ARG A 42 7.45 15.50 16.01
CA ARG A 42 7.55 16.70 16.86
C ARG A 42 8.03 17.94 16.13
N ALA A 43 8.43 17.82 14.86
CA ALA A 43 9.01 18.91 14.09
C ALA A 43 7.91 19.60 13.27
N SER A 44 7.21 20.57 13.88
CA SER A 44 6.52 21.60 13.09
C SER A 44 7.54 22.61 12.61
N SER A 45 7.63 22.86 11.30
CA SER A 45 8.41 23.99 10.80
C SER A 45 7.55 25.25 10.95
N LEU A 46 7.66 25.90 12.10
CA LEU A 46 7.14 27.25 12.30
C LEU A 46 8.20 28.24 11.86
N ILE A 47 7.93 28.98 10.78
CA ILE A 47 8.88 29.95 10.24
C ILE A 47 8.17 31.29 10.11
N SER A 48 8.67 32.25 10.87
CA SER A 48 8.23 33.64 10.82
C SER A 48 9.19 34.41 9.90
N TYR A 49 8.65 35.03 8.87
CA TYR A 49 9.38 35.87 7.95
C TYR A 49 8.93 37.32 8.14
N THR A 50 9.90 38.13 8.57
CA THR A 50 9.76 39.52 9.01
C THR A 50 9.02 39.60 10.35
N ASP A 51 9.71 40.13 11.38
CA ASP A 51 9.03 40.49 12.63
C ASP A 51 7.86 41.43 12.29
N PRO A 52 6.66 41.21 12.86
CA PRO A 52 5.52 42.08 12.60
C PRO A 52 5.95 43.52 12.88
N ASN A 53 5.84 44.40 11.89
CA ASN A 53 6.17 45.81 12.07
C ASN A 53 5.18 46.38 13.10
N THR A 54 5.62 46.48 14.36
CA THR A 54 4.80 46.92 15.50
C THR A 54 4.64 48.43 15.54
N ASP A 55 5.45 49.16 14.77
CA ASP A 55 5.61 50.61 14.93
C ASP A 55 4.88 51.39 13.82
N GLY A 56 4.15 50.71 12.92
CA GLY A 56 3.41 51.32 11.82
C GLY A 56 2.32 50.42 11.21
N GLU A 57 1.75 50.86 10.08
CA GLU A 57 0.75 50.08 9.31
C GLU A 57 1.37 48.78 8.80
N SER A 58 0.82 47.64 9.23
CA SER A 58 1.22 46.35 8.68
C SER A 58 0.10 45.33 8.70
N LEU A 59 0.22 44.35 7.80
CA LEU A 59 -0.67 43.21 7.71
C LEU A 59 0.10 41.95 8.08
N HIS A 60 -0.34 41.25 9.12
CA HIS A 60 0.23 39.97 9.52
C HIS A 60 -0.59 38.82 8.95
N ILE A 61 0.03 37.95 8.18
CA ILE A 61 -0.62 36.81 7.54
C ILE A 61 -0.11 35.54 8.22
N ARG A 62 -1.02 34.80 8.85
CA ARG A 62 -0.72 33.45 9.33
C ARG A 62 -1.19 32.44 8.30
N ALA A 63 -0.24 31.73 7.73
CA ALA A 63 -0.44 30.73 6.70
C ALA A 63 -0.19 29.33 7.29
N SER A 64 -1.10 28.39 7.06
CA SER A 64 -0.92 26.98 7.43
C SER A 64 -1.13 26.08 6.23
N VAL A 65 -0.22 25.15 5.97
CA VAL A 65 -0.39 24.19 4.85
C VAL A 65 -1.37 23.10 5.29
N LEU A 66 -2.53 23.03 4.64
CA LEU A 66 -3.59 22.07 4.97
C LEU A 66 -3.39 20.73 4.28
N ASP A 67 -3.11 20.78 2.98
CA ASP A 67 -3.19 19.63 2.10
C ASP A 67 -2.16 19.75 0.97
N VAL A 68 -1.65 18.61 0.54
CA VAL A 68 -0.63 18.51 -0.50
C VAL A 68 -0.98 17.35 -1.41
N ASP A 69 -1.22 17.68 -2.68
CA ASP A 69 -1.49 16.75 -3.75
C ASP A 69 -0.35 16.77 -4.78
N PHE A 70 0.49 15.76 -4.75
CA PHE A 70 1.61 15.62 -5.68
C PHE A 70 1.19 15.12 -7.07
N SER A 71 0.01 14.50 -7.19
CA SER A 71 -0.55 14.05 -8.47
C SER A 71 -1.07 15.25 -9.27
N ASP A 72 -1.84 16.11 -8.61
CA ASP A 72 -2.34 17.36 -9.20
C ASP A 72 -1.29 18.50 -9.16
N LYS A 73 -0.11 18.22 -8.58
CA LYS A 73 0.96 19.19 -8.34
C LYS A 73 0.41 20.45 -7.66
N SER A 74 -0.43 20.29 -6.66
CA SER A 74 -1.04 21.39 -5.94
C SER A 74 -0.88 21.26 -4.43
N TYR A 75 -0.92 22.38 -3.73
CA TYR A 75 -0.97 22.44 -2.28
C TYR A 75 -1.93 23.53 -1.83
N LYS A 76 -2.66 23.26 -0.74
CA LYS A 76 -3.65 24.19 -0.17
C LYS A 76 -3.07 24.84 1.06
N VAL A 77 -3.17 26.16 1.11
CA VAL A 77 -2.72 26.98 2.22
C VAL A 77 -3.91 27.71 2.81
N HIS A 78 -4.10 27.54 4.11
CA HIS A 78 -5.06 28.27 4.92
C HIS A 78 -4.43 29.57 5.39
N CYS A 79 -4.92 30.69 4.88
CA CYS A 79 -4.42 32.00 5.23
C CYS A 79 -5.42 32.71 6.14
N THR A 80 -4.94 33.22 7.27
CA THR A 80 -5.68 34.11 8.17
C THR A 80 -4.95 35.43 8.25
N ILE A 81 -5.70 36.52 8.23
CA ILE A 81 -5.16 37.88 8.10
C ILE A 81 -5.45 38.64 9.39
N LYS A 82 -4.40 39.23 9.96
CA LYS A 82 -4.46 40.03 11.18
C LYS A 82 -3.91 41.42 10.91
N PRO A 83 -4.75 42.46 10.94
CA PRO A 83 -4.29 43.84 10.78
C PRO A 83 -3.49 44.28 12.02
N ASN A 84 -2.57 45.22 11.82
CA ASN A 84 -1.77 45.81 12.89
C ASN A 84 -1.58 47.32 12.68
N GLY A 85 -1.31 48.06 13.76
CA GLY A 85 -1.19 49.51 13.73
C GLY A 85 -2.49 50.21 13.34
N THR A 86 -2.42 51.25 12.51
CA THR A 86 -3.60 52.05 12.10
C THR A 86 -4.54 51.35 11.10
N LEU A 87 -4.20 50.14 10.67
CA LEU A 87 -5.10 49.27 9.90
C LEU A 87 -6.08 48.49 10.80
N ALA A 88 -5.75 48.36 12.09
CA ALA A 88 -6.60 47.71 13.08
C ALA A 88 -7.51 48.74 13.78
N ASP A 89 -8.74 48.35 14.08
CA ASP A 89 -9.62 49.07 15.00
C ASP A 89 -9.34 48.70 16.47
N ASP A 90 -10.08 49.31 17.41
CA ASP A 90 -9.97 49.02 18.85
C ASP A 90 -10.26 47.55 19.22
N TYR A 91 -10.86 46.78 18.32
CA TYR A 91 -11.22 45.37 18.47
C TYR A 91 -10.27 44.43 17.70
N GLY A 92 -9.24 44.95 17.04
CA GLY A 92 -8.28 44.19 16.24
C GLY A 92 -8.78 43.77 14.85
N GLN A 93 -9.85 44.39 14.35
CA GLN A 93 -10.45 44.15 13.04
C GLN A 93 -9.94 45.15 12.01
N LEU A 94 -10.15 44.88 10.73
CA LEU A 94 -9.81 45.85 9.69
C LEU A 94 -10.67 47.11 9.82
N ASN A 95 -10.02 48.28 9.88
CA ASN A 95 -10.68 49.58 9.88
C ASN A 95 -10.88 50.14 8.45
N GLN A 96 -10.13 49.62 7.48
CA GLN A 96 -10.13 50.08 6.08
C GLN A 96 -10.20 48.88 5.13
N PRO A 97 -10.76 49.04 3.90
CA PRO A 97 -10.79 47.95 2.94
C PRO A 97 -9.39 47.69 2.37
N VAL A 98 -8.96 46.43 2.39
CA VAL A 98 -7.64 45.98 1.92
C VAL A 98 -7.82 44.95 0.82
N MET A 99 -6.94 44.99 -0.17
CA MET A 99 -6.86 44.00 -1.23
C MET A 99 -5.60 43.16 -1.04
N VAL A 100 -5.77 41.87 -0.79
CA VAL A 100 -4.67 40.91 -0.64
C VAL A 100 -4.61 40.05 -1.89
N SER A 101 -3.47 40.09 -2.54
CA SER A 101 -3.21 39.33 -3.76
C SER A 101 -2.29 38.15 -3.45
N PHE A 102 -2.77 36.97 -3.80
CA PHE A 102 -2.03 35.72 -3.75
C PHE A 102 -1.68 35.32 -5.18
N SER A 103 -0.42 34.97 -5.46
CA SER A 103 0.09 34.75 -6.83
C SER A 103 -0.74 33.79 -7.71
N SER A 104 -1.41 32.79 -7.11
CA SER A 104 -2.20 31.78 -7.81
C SER A 104 -3.70 32.09 -7.96
N THR A 105 -4.23 33.12 -7.30
CA THR A 105 -5.67 33.44 -7.25
C THR A 105 -5.98 34.92 -7.45
N GLN A 106 -7.23 35.24 -7.80
CA GLN A 106 -7.72 36.62 -7.85
C GLN A 106 -7.45 37.36 -6.53
N ALA A 107 -7.17 38.66 -6.63
CA ALA A 107 -7.04 39.54 -5.49
C ALA A 107 -8.32 39.51 -4.65
N LEU A 108 -8.18 39.21 -3.36
CA LEU A 108 -9.29 39.11 -2.43
C LEU A 108 -9.46 40.45 -1.72
N ARG A 109 -10.67 41.01 -1.81
CA ARG A 109 -11.04 42.23 -1.12
C ARG A 109 -11.60 41.87 0.26
N PHE A 110 -10.97 42.41 1.30
CA PHE A 110 -11.43 42.36 2.68
C PHE A 110 -12.01 43.72 3.04
N ASN A 111 -13.22 43.74 3.57
CA ASN A 111 -13.92 44.95 3.95
C ASN A 111 -13.69 45.26 5.44
N PRO A 112 -13.96 46.51 5.87
CA PRO A 112 -13.89 46.87 7.28
C PRO A 112 -14.81 45.99 8.12
N GLY A 113 -14.31 45.54 9.27
CA GLY A 113 -15.02 44.63 10.17
C GLY A 113 -14.96 43.14 9.79
N ASP A 114 -14.29 42.77 8.70
CA ASP A 114 -14.02 41.35 8.40
C ASP A 114 -13.03 40.79 9.43
N VAL A 115 -13.47 39.83 10.23
CA VAL A 115 -12.68 39.22 11.31
C VAL A 115 -12.13 37.88 10.85
N ASP A 116 -10.80 37.74 10.90
CA ASP A 116 -10.08 36.46 10.91
C ASP A 116 -10.62 35.47 9.86
N ASN A 117 -11.10 35.98 8.71
CA ASN A 117 -11.84 35.18 7.75
C ASN A 117 -10.83 34.27 7.04
N PRO A 118 -10.85 32.97 7.30
CA PRO A 118 -9.87 32.08 6.71
C PRO A 118 -10.12 31.98 5.22
N VAL A 119 -9.05 32.10 4.45
CA VAL A 119 -9.08 31.89 3.01
C VAL A 119 -8.20 30.69 2.69
N ASP A 120 -8.82 29.69 2.06
CA ASP A 120 -8.10 28.56 1.50
C ASP A 120 -7.67 28.91 0.07
N VAL A 121 -6.37 29.04 -0.12
CA VAL A 121 -5.77 29.33 -1.43
C VAL A 121 -5.06 28.07 -1.94
N SER A 122 -5.41 27.66 -3.15
CA SER A 122 -4.73 26.56 -3.84
C SER A 122 -3.58 27.11 -4.67
N TYR A 123 -2.40 26.51 -4.53
CA TYR A 123 -1.20 26.85 -5.28
C TYR A 123 -0.74 25.64 -6.08
N SER A 124 -0.11 25.90 -7.22
CA SER A 124 0.52 24.86 -8.04
C SER A 124 2.03 24.83 -7.79
N TYR A 125 2.60 23.63 -7.76
CA TYR A 125 4.04 23.43 -7.84
C TYR A 125 4.52 23.70 -9.26
N GLU A 126 5.68 24.36 -9.38
CA GLU A 126 6.29 24.72 -10.67
C GLU A 126 7.13 23.57 -11.22
N THR A 127 7.71 22.79 -10.32
CA THR A 127 8.60 21.68 -10.61
C THR A 127 8.29 20.54 -9.67
N GLY A 128 8.55 19.32 -10.13
CA GLY A 128 8.33 18.09 -9.39
C GLY A 128 7.84 16.99 -10.31
N ASN A 129 8.31 15.78 -10.07
CA ASN A 129 7.98 14.59 -10.85
C ASN A 129 7.71 13.43 -9.90
N ASP A 130 6.50 12.89 -9.99
CA ASP A 130 6.03 11.76 -9.20
C ASP A 130 6.76 10.45 -9.56
N ILE A 131 7.37 10.38 -10.75
CA ILE A 131 8.23 9.26 -11.17
C ILE A 131 9.40 9.06 -10.18
N GLU A 132 9.88 10.11 -9.51
CA GLU A 132 11.04 10.04 -8.59
C GLU A 132 10.68 9.48 -7.21
N TYR A 133 9.42 9.14 -6.97
CA TYR A 133 8.96 8.57 -5.70
C TYR A 133 9.81 7.36 -5.26
N PRO A 134 10.24 7.31 -3.97
CA PRO A 134 9.86 8.19 -2.85
C PRO A 134 10.81 9.36 -2.57
N PHE A 135 11.79 9.61 -3.44
CA PHE A 135 12.78 10.68 -3.26
C PHE A 135 12.42 11.95 -4.06
N ASP A 136 11.14 12.07 -4.40
CA ASP A 136 10.55 13.17 -5.15
C ASP A 136 10.66 14.51 -4.39
N GLU A 137 11.05 15.55 -5.13
CA GLU A 137 11.14 16.92 -4.64
C GLU A 137 10.25 17.84 -5.48
N TYR A 138 9.39 18.59 -4.80
CA TYR A 138 8.48 19.55 -5.41
C TYR A 138 8.86 20.97 -5.00
N VAL A 139 8.82 21.89 -5.95
CA VAL A 139 9.18 23.29 -5.72
C VAL A 139 8.01 24.16 -6.13
N GLY A 140 7.51 24.96 -5.19
CA GLY A 140 6.44 25.93 -5.40
C GLY A 140 6.90 27.33 -5.03
N ARG A 141 6.25 28.34 -5.61
CA ARG A 141 6.36 29.72 -5.16
C ARG A 141 5.05 30.15 -4.52
N PHE A 142 5.19 30.74 -3.34
CA PHE A 142 4.13 31.38 -2.60
C PHE A 142 4.47 32.87 -2.56
N GLU A 143 3.67 33.69 -3.23
CA GLU A 143 3.84 35.14 -3.22
C GLU A 143 2.57 35.81 -2.71
N VAL A 144 2.77 36.77 -1.82
CA VAL A 144 1.71 37.55 -1.20
C VAL A 144 2.10 39.03 -1.13
N TYR A 145 1.15 39.89 -1.45
CA TYR A 145 1.25 41.34 -1.25
C TYR A 145 -0.12 41.93 -0.95
N ALA A 146 -0.12 43.07 -0.26
CA ALA A 146 -1.34 43.77 0.11
C ALA A 146 -1.29 45.23 -0.36
N THR A 147 -2.44 45.73 -0.82
CA THR A 147 -2.63 47.14 -1.21
C THR A 147 -3.93 47.67 -0.62
N HIS A 148 -4.04 49.00 -0.49
CA HIS A 148 -5.33 49.59 -0.13
C HIS A 148 -6.34 49.36 -1.26
N ALA A 149 -7.57 48.97 -0.91
CA ALA A 149 -8.57 48.61 -1.91
C ALA A 149 -9.06 49.81 -2.74
N ASP A 150 -8.93 51.03 -2.19
CA ASP A 150 -9.34 52.27 -2.84
C ASP A 150 -8.17 53.00 -3.52
N MET A 151 -6.93 52.66 -3.13
CA MET A 151 -5.69 53.21 -3.70
C MET A 151 -4.73 52.05 -4.04
N PRO A 152 -4.87 51.41 -5.21
CA PRO A 152 -4.12 50.20 -5.56
C PRO A 152 -2.61 50.42 -5.70
N ASN A 153 -2.15 51.69 -5.77
CA ASN A 153 -0.74 52.05 -5.88
C ASN A 153 -0.08 52.26 -4.49
N GLN A 154 -0.86 52.23 -3.41
CA GLN A 154 -0.37 52.29 -2.04
C GLN A 154 -0.28 50.87 -1.49
N THR A 155 0.95 50.41 -1.31
CA THR A 155 1.29 49.10 -0.76
C THR A 155 1.27 49.13 0.77
N ILE A 156 0.86 48.00 1.35
CA ILE A 156 0.85 47.78 2.79
C ILE A 156 1.99 46.82 3.13
N PRO A 157 2.86 47.13 4.10
CA PRO A 157 3.88 46.20 4.57
C PRO A 157 3.25 44.90 5.09
N VAL A 158 3.72 43.75 4.60
CA VAL A 158 3.20 42.43 4.98
C VAL A 158 4.26 41.69 5.80
N SER A 159 3.82 40.97 6.84
CA SER A 159 4.62 39.97 7.56
C SER A 159 3.91 38.62 7.48
N ILE A 160 4.67 37.53 7.43
CA ILE A 160 4.08 36.19 7.28
C ILE A 160 4.63 35.19 8.30
N GLU A 161 3.72 34.49 8.96
CA GLU A 161 3.99 33.33 9.80
C GLU A 161 3.51 32.08 9.03
N LEU A 162 4.44 31.24 8.56
CA LEU A 162 4.12 30.00 7.87
C LEU A 162 4.29 28.81 8.81
N GLU A 163 3.21 28.09 9.07
CA GLU A 163 3.19 26.83 9.80
C GLU A 163 2.90 25.67 8.83
N ALA A 164 3.91 24.85 8.57
CA ALA A 164 3.76 23.68 7.72
C ALA A 164 4.02 22.42 8.55
N SER A 165 2.95 21.69 8.89
CA SER A 165 3.02 20.50 9.73
C SER A 165 2.11 19.39 9.19
N ILE A 166 2.60 18.65 8.21
CA ILE A 166 1.92 17.45 7.68
C ILE A 166 2.85 16.25 7.85
N LEU A 167 2.39 15.20 8.53
CA LEU A 167 3.20 14.05 8.96
C LEU A 167 3.93 13.33 7.80
N SER A 168 3.34 13.36 6.61
CA SER A 168 3.84 12.68 5.40
C SER A 168 4.84 13.51 4.58
N TYR A 169 5.00 14.79 4.89
CA TYR A 169 5.78 15.74 4.09
C TYR A 169 6.75 16.55 4.95
N THR A 170 7.79 17.06 4.33
CA THR A 170 8.72 18.01 4.94
C THR A 170 8.78 19.24 4.06
N PHE A 171 8.72 20.40 4.70
CA PHE A 171 8.71 21.69 4.03
C PHE A 171 9.99 22.44 4.37
N ARG A 172 10.62 23.01 3.34
CA ARG A 172 11.81 23.87 3.46
C ARG A 172 11.55 25.17 2.72
N PRO A 173 10.88 26.14 3.36
CA PRO A 173 10.69 27.44 2.76
C PRO A 173 12.00 28.23 2.78
N THR A 174 12.23 28.99 1.71
CA THR A 174 13.37 29.88 1.54
C THR A 174 12.85 31.21 1.01
N LEU A 175 13.28 32.32 1.62
CA LEU A 175 12.99 33.66 1.12
C LEU A 175 13.73 33.90 -0.20
N GLU A 176 12.99 34.26 -1.24
CA GLU A 176 13.58 34.68 -2.50
C GLU A 176 13.95 36.16 -2.39
N SER A 177 15.24 36.47 -2.39
CA SER A 177 15.72 37.85 -2.26
C SER A 177 15.37 38.65 -3.51
N THR A 178 14.45 39.61 -3.37
CA THR A 178 14.13 40.53 -4.47
C THR A 178 15.20 41.64 -4.57
N PRO A 179 15.56 42.11 -5.79
CA PRO A 179 16.59 43.14 -5.99
C PRO A 179 16.30 44.50 -5.34
N ARG A 180 15.09 44.69 -4.80
CA ARG A 180 14.70 45.83 -3.97
C ARG A 180 13.94 45.27 -2.77
N PRO A 181 14.44 45.39 -1.53
CA PRO A 181 13.74 44.96 -0.34
C PRO A 181 12.60 45.94 -0.04
N HIS A 182 11.54 45.89 -0.85
CA HIS A 182 10.26 46.48 -0.49
C HIS A 182 9.57 45.48 0.44
N HIS A 183 9.21 45.91 1.66
CA HIS A 183 8.46 45.15 2.66
C HIS A 183 7.01 44.83 2.21
N ASP A 184 6.70 45.20 0.97
CA ASP A 184 5.38 45.29 0.39
C ASP A 184 5.00 44.00 -0.34
N ARG A 185 5.99 43.15 -0.64
CA ARG A 185 5.81 41.90 -1.39
C ARG A 185 6.77 40.83 -0.93
N ILE A 186 6.22 39.72 -0.45
CA ILE A 186 6.99 38.57 0.01
C ILE A 186 6.86 37.45 -1.01
N ILE A 187 7.99 36.91 -1.44
CA ILE A 187 8.09 35.74 -2.31
C ILE A 187 8.82 34.65 -1.53
N LEU A 188 8.12 33.56 -1.26
CA LEU A 188 8.64 32.37 -0.60
C LEU A 188 8.76 31.24 -1.62
N ARG A 189 9.95 30.67 -1.73
CA ARG A 189 10.18 29.42 -2.44
C ARG A 189 10.00 28.28 -1.45
N ILE A 190 9.00 27.43 -1.66
CA ILE A 190 8.69 26.30 -0.79
C ILE A 190 9.16 25.02 -1.48
N GLN A 191 10.19 24.38 -0.91
CA GLN A 191 10.57 23.03 -1.30
C GLN A 191 9.82 22.03 -0.42
N THR A 192 9.08 21.11 -1.05
CA THR A 192 8.31 20.06 -0.38
C THR A 192 8.86 18.70 -0.79
N ASN A 193 9.23 17.87 0.19
CA ASN A 193 9.71 16.52 -0.02
C ASN A 193 8.93 15.53 0.86
N ARG A 194 8.99 14.23 0.53
CA ARG A 194 8.41 13.18 1.40
C ARG A 194 9.12 13.15 2.74
N SER A 195 8.37 12.91 3.83
CA SER A 195 8.97 12.82 5.15
C SER A 195 9.92 11.61 5.22
N PRO A 196 11.03 11.70 5.97
CA PRO A 196 11.96 10.58 6.13
C PRO A 196 11.28 9.29 6.63
N THR A 197 10.23 9.42 7.44
CA THR A 197 9.40 8.30 7.87
C THR A 197 8.69 7.62 6.70
N THR A 198 8.08 8.40 5.80
CA THR A 198 7.41 7.93 4.58
C THR A 198 8.41 7.19 3.69
N VAL A 199 9.57 7.80 3.44
CA VAL A 199 10.65 7.19 2.64
C VAL A 199 11.12 5.87 3.26
N GLY A 200 11.36 5.85 4.57
CA GLY A 200 11.80 4.64 5.29
C GLY A 200 10.77 3.50 5.22
N PHE A 201 9.48 3.82 5.35
CA PHE A 201 8.42 2.82 5.25
C PHE A 201 8.26 2.29 3.81
N THR A 202 8.35 3.15 2.80
CA THR A 202 8.34 2.73 1.39
C THR A 202 9.51 1.80 1.07
N LEU A 203 10.73 2.13 1.52
CA LEU A 203 11.90 1.28 1.35
C LEU A 203 11.75 -0.06 2.08
N PHE A 204 11.14 -0.07 3.27
CA PHE A 204 10.84 -1.30 3.98
C PHE A 204 9.92 -2.23 3.17
N ILE A 205 8.86 -1.68 2.55
CA ILE A 205 7.98 -2.46 1.67
C ILE A 205 8.75 -2.99 0.45
N CYS A 206 9.62 -2.19 -0.18
CA CYS A 206 10.47 -2.65 -1.27
C CYS A 206 11.35 -3.84 -0.85
N VAL A 207 12.02 -3.74 0.30
CA VAL A 207 12.85 -4.83 0.85
C VAL A 207 12.00 -6.07 1.14
N LEU A 208 10.78 -5.89 1.68
CA LEU A 208 9.87 -6.99 1.94
C LEU A 208 9.46 -7.72 0.64
N MET A 209 9.13 -6.98 -0.43
CA MET A 209 8.83 -7.56 -1.75
C MET A 209 10.00 -8.38 -2.29
N TRP A 210 11.23 -7.86 -2.18
CA TRP A 210 12.45 -8.59 -2.53
C TRP A 210 12.68 -9.83 -1.66
N ALA A 211 12.44 -9.75 -0.36
CA ALA A 211 12.58 -10.90 0.53
C ALA A 211 11.59 -12.02 0.15
N LEU A 212 10.35 -11.64 -0.16
CA LEU A 212 9.30 -12.56 -0.60
C LEU A 212 9.66 -13.23 -1.94
N SER A 213 10.17 -12.46 -2.91
CA SER A 213 10.60 -13.01 -4.19
C SER A 213 11.78 -13.98 -4.03
N LEU A 214 12.79 -13.62 -3.23
CA LEU A 214 13.93 -14.51 -2.96
C LEU A 214 13.54 -15.80 -2.24
N VAL A 215 12.63 -15.74 -1.25
CA VAL A 215 12.11 -16.93 -0.57
C VAL A 215 11.38 -17.83 -1.56
N MET A 216 10.59 -17.23 -2.46
CA MET A 216 9.90 -17.96 -3.52
C MET A 216 10.89 -18.61 -4.49
N SER A 217 11.96 -17.93 -4.88
CA SER A 217 13.01 -18.48 -5.74
C SER A 217 13.75 -19.64 -5.09
N ILE A 218 14.07 -19.55 -3.80
CA ILE A 218 14.68 -20.66 -3.06
C ILE A 218 13.73 -21.85 -3.01
N PHE A 219 12.43 -21.60 -2.84
CA PHE A 219 11.41 -22.64 -2.83
C PHE A 219 11.29 -23.32 -4.20
N SER A 220 11.16 -22.54 -5.27
CA SER A 220 11.16 -22.97 -6.67
C SER A 220 12.40 -23.80 -7.01
N TYR A 221 13.59 -23.33 -6.63
CA TYR A 221 14.84 -24.06 -6.81
C TYR A 221 14.85 -25.42 -6.10
N GLN A 222 14.34 -25.51 -4.87
CA GLN A 222 14.24 -26.80 -4.16
C GLN A 222 13.28 -27.78 -4.84
N VAL A 223 12.18 -27.29 -5.40
CA VAL A 223 11.22 -28.10 -6.15
C VAL A 223 11.85 -28.59 -7.45
N ALA A 224 12.46 -27.70 -8.22
CA ALA A 224 13.04 -28.01 -9.52
C ALA A 224 14.26 -28.93 -9.40
N MET A 225 15.28 -28.54 -8.63
CA MET A 225 16.58 -29.22 -8.60
C MET A 225 16.65 -30.35 -7.57
N ARG A 226 16.12 -30.14 -6.37
CA ARG A 226 16.21 -31.13 -5.27
C ARG A 226 15.07 -32.14 -5.27
N LYS A 227 14.20 -32.11 -6.28
CA LYS A 227 13.05 -33.00 -6.43
C LYS A 227 12.16 -33.08 -5.18
N ARG A 228 12.02 -31.97 -4.44
CA ARG A 228 11.15 -31.89 -3.27
C ARG A 228 9.70 -32.21 -3.69
N HIS A 229 9.03 -33.10 -2.97
CA HIS A 229 7.61 -33.38 -3.19
C HIS A 229 6.76 -32.13 -2.89
N VAL A 230 5.85 -31.82 -3.81
CA VAL A 230 5.00 -30.63 -3.78
C VAL A 230 3.55 -31.09 -3.78
N ASN A 231 2.76 -30.63 -2.81
CA ASN A 231 1.33 -30.87 -2.76
C ASN A 231 0.62 -29.83 -3.63
N ALA A 232 -0.60 -30.14 -4.10
CA ALA A 232 -1.41 -29.21 -4.89
C ALA A 232 -1.57 -27.84 -4.21
N HIS A 233 -1.74 -27.83 -2.88
CA HIS A 233 -1.83 -26.59 -2.10
C HIS A 233 -0.55 -25.74 -2.18
N THR A 234 0.63 -26.36 -2.19
CA THR A 234 1.91 -25.63 -2.20
C THR A 234 2.20 -25.01 -3.58
N CYS A 235 1.65 -25.57 -4.65
CA CYS A 235 1.74 -24.98 -5.99
C CYS A 235 1.01 -23.64 -6.10
N MET A 236 -0.03 -23.42 -5.28
CA MET A 236 -0.84 -22.19 -5.33
C MET A 236 -0.17 -20.99 -4.65
N ILE A 237 0.79 -21.21 -3.75
CA ILE A 237 1.42 -20.15 -2.94
C ILE A 237 2.00 -19.04 -3.83
N GLY A 238 2.66 -19.41 -4.93
CA GLY A 238 3.24 -18.45 -5.86
C GLY A 238 2.20 -17.58 -6.58
N ILE A 239 1.11 -18.19 -7.01
CA ILE A 239 -0.01 -17.49 -7.66
C ILE A 239 -0.69 -16.54 -6.67
N THR A 240 -0.96 -17.01 -5.45
CA THR A 240 -1.52 -16.16 -4.38
C THR A 240 -0.60 -14.97 -4.10
N MET A 241 0.71 -15.18 -4.11
CA MET A 241 1.70 -14.11 -3.90
C MET A 241 1.66 -13.05 -5.01
N LEU A 242 1.47 -13.45 -6.28
CA LEU A 242 1.33 -12.51 -7.40
C LEU A 242 0.15 -11.56 -7.23
N PHE A 243 -0.97 -12.07 -6.72
CA PHE A 243 -2.15 -11.24 -6.45
C PHE A 243 -2.04 -10.44 -5.15
N ALA A 244 -1.18 -10.86 -4.22
CA ALA A 244 -0.93 -10.12 -2.98
C ALA A 244 0.03 -8.93 -3.16
N LEU A 245 0.96 -8.99 -4.12
CA LEU A 245 1.95 -7.94 -4.36
C LEU A 245 1.35 -6.56 -4.64
N PRO A 246 0.31 -6.40 -5.49
CA PRO A 246 -0.32 -5.10 -5.70
C PRO A 246 -0.87 -4.48 -4.40
N ALA A 247 -1.52 -5.28 -3.55
CA ALA A 247 -2.02 -4.79 -2.26
C ALA A 247 -0.88 -4.35 -1.33
N LEU A 248 0.24 -5.08 -1.33
CA LEU A 248 1.42 -4.70 -0.57
C LEU A 248 2.07 -3.41 -1.08
N ARG A 249 2.10 -3.21 -2.41
CA ARG A 249 2.56 -1.99 -3.06
C ARG A 249 1.64 -0.80 -2.73
N SER A 250 0.32 -0.98 -2.80
CA SER A 250 -0.66 0.06 -2.43
C SER A 250 -0.65 0.42 -0.94
N ALA A 251 0.02 -0.36 -0.08
CA ALA A 251 0.21 0.01 1.31
C ALA A 251 1.27 1.11 1.50
N GLN A 252 2.04 1.47 0.47
CA GLN A 252 3.02 2.55 0.52
C GLN A 252 2.30 3.92 0.67
N PRO A 253 2.71 4.74 1.65
CA PRO A 253 2.05 6.01 1.95
C PRO A 253 2.27 7.02 0.82
N GLY A 254 1.17 7.59 0.34
CA GLY A 254 1.19 8.64 -0.70
C GLY A 254 1.84 8.20 -2.01
N ALA A 255 1.85 6.89 -2.30
CA ALA A 255 2.40 6.37 -3.54
C ALA A 255 1.56 6.87 -4.74
N PRO A 256 2.21 7.40 -5.79
CA PRO A 256 1.51 7.82 -7.00
C PRO A 256 1.04 6.61 -7.83
N ASP A 257 0.50 6.90 -8.99
CA ASP A 257 0.13 5.89 -9.98
C ASP A 257 1.30 4.97 -10.34
N ILE A 258 0.97 3.82 -10.92
CA ILE A 258 1.95 2.80 -11.30
C ILE A 258 2.93 3.36 -12.32
N GLY A 259 4.23 3.24 -12.04
CA GLY A 259 5.29 3.72 -12.93
C GLY A 259 6.40 4.51 -12.25
N CYS A 260 6.40 4.60 -10.92
CA CYS A 260 7.44 5.32 -10.19
C CYS A 260 8.73 4.51 -10.03
N THR A 261 9.80 5.18 -9.61
CA THR A 261 11.13 4.59 -9.42
C THR A 261 11.10 3.40 -8.48
N SER A 262 10.33 3.48 -7.38
CA SER A 262 10.18 2.36 -6.43
C SER A 262 9.59 1.10 -7.09
N ASP A 263 8.72 1.28 -8.09
CA ASP A 263 8.06 0.19 -8.80
C ASP A 263 9.01 -0.49 -9.78
N ILE A 264 9.73 0.32 -10.53
CA ILE A 264 10.68 -0.14 -11.54
C ILE A 264 11.82 -0.91 -10.87
N LEU A 265 12.28 -0.45 -9.71
CA LEU A 265 13.38 -1.09 -8.98
C LEU A 265 12.94 -2.33 -8.19
N SER A 266 11.71 -2.37 -7.66
CA SER A 266 11.29 -3.43 -6.74
C SER A 266 10.10 -4.23 -7.23
N PHE A 267 9.00 -3.57 -7.57
CA PHE A 267 7.71 -4.21 -7.83
C PHE A 267 7.75 -5.11 -9.07
N TYR A 268 8.20 -4.57 -10.22
CA TYR A 268 8.22 -5.32 -11.47
C TYR A 268 9.16 -6.53 -11.45
N TRP A 269 10.37 -6.38 -10.88
CA TRP A 269 11.31 -7.48 -10.75
C TRP A 269 10.81 -8.57 -9.82
N SER A 270 10.23 -8.18 -8.67
CA SER A 270 9.66 -9.15 -7.73
C SER A 270 8.50 -9.92 -8.35
N MET A 271 7.64 -9.25 -9.11
CA MET A 271 6.54 -9.88 -9.83
C MET A 271 7.03 -10.84 -10.92
N ALA A 272 8.03 -10.44 -11.72
CA ALA A 272 8.61 -11.28 -12.77
C ALA A 272 9.26 -12.55 -12.19
N ILE A 273 10.03 -12.40 -11.10
CA ILE A 273 10.66 -13.53 -10.40
C ILE A 273 9.58 -14.49 -9.87
N ILE A 274 8.59 -13.98 -9.14
CA ILE A 274 7.54 -14.83 -8.57
C ILE A 274 6.71 -15.51 -9.67
N ALA A 275 6.46 -14.85 -10.79
CA ALA A 275 5.75 -15.43 -11.93
C ALA A 275 6.53 -16.58 -12.57
N THR A 276 7.81 -16.35 -12.85
CA THR A 276 8.69 -17.39 -13.42
C THR A 276 8.88 -18.57 -12.47
N ASP A 277 9.03 -18.32 -11.17
CA ASP A 277 9.11 -19.35 -10.13
C ASP A 277 7.82 -20.17 -10.00
N SER A 278 6.66 -19.50 -10.03
CA SER A 278 5.35 -20.17 -9.98
C SER A 278 5.15 -21.07 -11.19
N LEU A 279 5.51 -20.58 -12.38
CA LEU A 279 5.45 -21.37 -13.61
C LEU A 279 6.40 -22.58 -13.55
N ALA A 280 7.63 -22.40 -13.08
CA ALA A 280 8.58 -23.50 -12.92
C ALA A 280 8.07 -24.59 -11.97
N ILE A 281 7.44 -24.20 -10.85
CA ILE A 281 6.83 -25.14 -9.91
C ILE A 281 5.66 -25.90 -10.55
N LEU A 282 4.78 -25.20 -11.26
CA LEU A 282 3.64 -25.82 -11.95
C LEU A 282 4.09 -26.81 -13.02
N VAL A 283 5.06 -26.42 -13.85
CA VAL A 283 5.63 -27.31 -14.87
C VAL A 283 6.26 -28.54 -14.21
N CYS A 284 7.07 -28.36 -13.15
CA CYS A 284 7.65 -29.48 -12.41
C CYS A 284 6.59 -30.40 -11.79
N TRP A 285 5.47 -29.85 -11.33
CA TRP A 285 4.36 -30.62 -10.76
C TRP A 285 3.64 -31.45 -11.82
N ILE A 286 3.32 -30.84 -12.97
CA ILE A 286 2.68 -31.52 -14.11
C ILE A 286 3.60 -32.61 -14.66
N SER A 287 4.88 -32.31 -14.91
CA SER A 287 5.82 -33.27 -15.49
C SER A 287 6.13 -34.46 -14.57
N ARG A 288 5.93 -34.32 -13.25
CA ARG A 288 6.13 -35.40 -12.27
C ARG A 288 4.84 -36.11 -11.88
N TRP A 289 3.74 -35.81 -12.56
CA TRP A 289 2.47 -36.47 -12.31
C TRP A 289 2.57 -37.95 -12.66
N GLN A 290 2.33 -38.82 -11.67
CA GLN A 290 2.22 -40.26 -11.87
C GLN A 290 0.76 -40.65 -11.66
N PRO A 291 0.13 -41.38 -12.61
CA PRO A 291 -1.22 -41.86 -12.42
C PRO A 291 -1.26 -42.78 -11.19
N PRO A 292 -2.35 -42.79 -10.40
CA PRO A 292 -2.49 -43.72 -9.29
C PRO A 292 -2.33 -45.13 -9.83
N SER A 293 -1.38 -45.89 -9.27
CA SER A 293 -1.12 -47.27 -9.69
C SER A 293 -2.41 -48.07 -9.54
N ALA A 294 -2.93 -48.60 -10.65
CA ALA A 294 -4.08 -49.49 -10.64
C ALA A 294 -3.80 -50.65 -9.68
N CYS A 295 -4.74 -50.91 -8.77
CA CYS A 295 -4.65 -52.01 -7.81
C CYS A 295 -4.49 -53.31 -8.61
N THR A 296 -3.27 -53.85 -8.66
CA THR A 296 -3.01 -55.12 -9.33
C THR A 296 -3.57 -56.19 -8.40
N VAL A 297 -4.81 -56.63 -8.65
CA VAL A 297 -5.32 -57.87 -8.07
C VAL A 297 -4.47 -58.99 -8.66
N GLU A 298 -3.46 -59.39 -7.91
CA GLU A 298 -2.62 -60.54 -8.23
C GLU A 298 -3.53 -61.79 -8.25
N PRO A 299 -3.64 -62.53 -9.37
CA PRO A 299 -4.44 -63.74 -9.40
C PRO A 299 -3.71 -64.82 -8.60
N MET A 300 -4.13 -65.02 -7.35
CA MET A 300 -3.79 -66.18 -6.54
C MET A 300 -4.34 -67.46 -7.21
N TYR A 301 -3.59 -68.04 -8.14
CA TYR A 301 -3.80 -69.41 -8.61
C TYR A 301 -2.54 -70.24 -8.36
N LYS A 302 -2.49 -70.97 -7.24
CA LYS A 302 -2.25 -72.42 -7.22
C LYS A 302 -2.25 -73.01 -5.80
N GLU A 303 -2.76 -74.25 -5.76
CA GLU A 303 -2.52 -75.31 -4.76
C GLU A 303 -3.28 -75.25 -3.42
N ARG A 304 -4.46 -75.87 -3.42
CA ARG A 304 -4.80 -76.91 -2.41
C ARG A 304 -5.88 -77.85 -2.94
N GLU A 305 -5.47 -78.96 -3.54
CA GLU A 305 -6.30 -80.18 -3.53
C GLU A 305 -6.28 -80.78 -2.11
N SER A 306 -7.38 -81.47 -1.79
CA SER A 306 -7.68 -82.26 -0.58
C SER A 306 -8.34 -81.56 0.61
N HIS A 307 -9.46 -82.18 1.02
CA HIS A 307 -10.31 -82.01 2.21
C HIS A 307 -11.63 -81.24 2.07
N GLU A 308 -12.68 -82.02 1.77
CA GLU A 308 -13.94 -82.15 2.53
C GLU A 308 -14.58 -80.87 3.11
N GLY A 309 -15.72 -80.49 2.53
CA GLY A 309 -16.87 -79.92 3.25
C GLY A 309 -16.69 -78.60 4.00
N TYR A 310 -16.85 -77.45 3.33
CA TYR A 310 -17.18 -76.18 4.00
C TYR A 310 -17.90 -75.20 3.06
N ARG A 311 -19.08 -74.69 3.48
CA ARG A 311 -19.81 -73.59 2.81
C ARG A 311 -19.05 -72.26 3.00
N PRO A 312 -18.92 -71.38 2.00
CA PRO A 312 -18.36 -70.06 2.24
C PRO A 312 -19.44 -69.13 2.86
N SER A 313 -19.24 -68.75 4.11
CA SER A 313 -19.85 -67.55 4.70
C SER A 313 -18.91 -66.35 4.51
N SER A 314 -19.44 -65.24 3.99
CA SER A 314 -18.84 -63.90 4.03
C SER A 314 -17.53 -63.71 3.24
N PHE A 315 -17.67 -63.45 1.95
CA PHE A 315 -16.68 -62.73 1.15
C PHE A 315 -16.61 -61.28 1.65
N ARG A 316 -15.71 -60.99 2.59
CA ARG A 316 -15.45 -59.64 3.09
C ARG A 316 -14.25 -59.09 2.33
N ASP A 317 -14.51 -58.57 1.13
CA ASP A 317 -13.52 -57.82 0.34
C ASP A 317 -13.03 -56.61 1.13
N LYS A 318 -11.87 -56.74 1.75
CA LYS A 318 -11.09 -55.59 2.23
C LYS A 318 -10.26 -55.07 1.06
N CYS A 319 -10.91 -54.34 0.15
CA CYS A 319 -10.19 -53.38 -0.67
C CYS A 319 -9.76 -52.22 0.23
N CYS A 320 -8.47 -52.13 0.57
CA CYS A 320 -7.89 -51.04 1.38
C CYS A 320 -7.69 -49.72 0.61
N CYS A 321 -8.33 -49.53 -0.55
CA CYS A 321 -8.28 -48.28 -1.32
C CYS A 321 -9.49 -47.38 -1.02
N ASN A 322 -9.72 -46.99 0.25
CA ASN A 322 -10.47 -45.74 0.52
C ASN A 322 -10.42 -45.22 1.97
N ARG A 323 -9.26 -45.29 2.67
CA ARG A 323 -9.21 -44.84 4.07
C ARG A 323 -8.84 -43.37 4.29
N GLU A 324 -8.34 -42.66 3.28
CA GLU A 324 -7.94 -41.25 3.44
C GLU A 324 -9.00 -40.23 3.01
N VAL A 325 -9.90 -40.57 2.08
CA VAL A 325 -10.98 -39.65 1.65
C VAL A 325 -12.09 -39.53 2.72
N ASN A 326 -12.32 -40.59 3.50
CA ASN A 326 -13.42 -40.61 4.48
C ASN A 326 -13.10 -39.88 5.81
N ASN A 327 -11.82 -39.59 6.09
CA ASN A 327 -11.40 -38.97 7.35
C ASN A 327 -11.60 -37.43 7.36
N GLN A 328 -11.66 -36.77 6.20
CA GLN A 328 -12.03 -35.36 6.13
C GLN A 328 -13.55 -35.17 6.24
N HIS A 329 -14.35 -36.04 5.60
CA HIS A 329 -15.81 -35.93 5.66
C HIS A 329 -16.37 -36.21 7.06
N GLN A 330 -15.77 -37.15 7.81
CA GLN A 330 -16.17 -37.41 9.21
C GLN A 330 -15.75 -36.32 10.21
N LYS A 331 -14.70 -35.52 9.92
CA LYS A 331 -14.31 -34.40 10.79
C LYS A 331 -15.28 -33.22 10.67
N THR A 332 -15.80 -32.94 9.48
CA THR A 332 -16.77 -31.86 9.25
C THR A 332 -18.12 -32.15 9.89
N LEU A 333 -18.54 -33.42 9.96
CA LEU A 333 -19.79 -33.84 10.59
C LEU A 333 -19.75 -33.87 12.12
N ARG A 334 -18.57 -33.99 12.75
CA ARG A 334 -18.45 -33.98 14.23
C ARG A 334 -18.46 -32.58 14.83
N THR A 335 -18.07 -31.55 14.09
CA THR A 335 -18.12 -30.15 14.55
C THR A 335 -19.52 -29.52 14.46
N ALA A 336 -20.44 -30.11 13.68
CA ALA A 336 -21.81 -29.60 13.55
C ALA A 336 -22.78 -30.12 14.63
N SER A 337 -22.34 -31.01 15.54
CA SER A 337 -23.23 -31.68 16.52
C SER A 337 -23.17 -31.09 17.94
N VAL A 338 -22.53 -29.94 18.17
CA VAL A 338 -22.33 -29.37 19.53
C VAL A 338 -23.25 -28.17 19.83
N HIS A 339 -24.14 -27.75 18.93
CA HIS A 339 -25.13 -26.70 19.23
C HIS A 339 -26.54 -27.05 18.74
N GLY A 340 -27.44 -27.29 19.70
CA GLY A 340 -28.81 -26.74 19.68
C GLY A 340 -29.90 -27.49 18.89
N ASP A 341 -30.72 -28.23 19.65
CA ASP A 341 -32.19 -28.24 19.67
C ASP A 341 -33.08 -28.56 18.44
N ALA A 342 -33.83 -29.66 18.64
CA ALA A 342 -35.29 -29.83 18.48
C ALA A 342 -36.01 -29.81 17.09
N LYS A 343 -36.29 -31.05 16.63
CA LYS A 343 -37.60 -31.63 16.19
C LYS A 343 -38.32 -31.14 14.88
N PRO A 344 -39.27 -31.91 14.30
CA PRO A 344 -39.04 -32.66 13.05
C PRO A 344 -40.08 -32.37 11.93
N VAL A 345 -39.75 -32.57 10.65
CA VAL A 345 -40.74 -32.72 9.56
C VAL A 345 -40.25 -33.74 8.53
N ASP A 346 -41.24 -34.32 7.87
CA ASP A 346 -41.41 -35.66 7.32
C ASP A 346 -40.92 -35.85 5.87
N ASN A 347 -40.64 -37.12 5.58
CA ASN A 347 -40.73 -37.86 4.32
C ASN A 347 -40.04 -37.43 3.01
N SER A 348 -39.32 -38.44 2.48
CA SER A 348 -39.28 -38.85 1.07
C SER A 348 -38.39 -38.05 0.12
N SER A 349 -37.26 -38.65 -0.26
CA SER A 349 -36.81 -38.73 -1.66
C SER A 349 -35.66 -39.73 -1.77
N ALA A 350 -35.93 -40.79 -2.52
CA ALA A 350 -34.97 -41.78 -2.95
C ALA A 350 -33.89 -41.14 -3.86
N LEU A 351 -32.69 -41.72 -3.81
CA LEU A 351 -31.63 -41.52 -4.78
C LEU A 351 -32.14 -41.82 -6.20
N THR A 352 -31.92 -40.89 -7.13
CA THR A 352 -31.86 -41.21 -8.56
C THR A 352 -30.66 -40.49 -9.18
N CYS A 353 -29.67 -41.29 -9.59
CA CYS A 353 -28.61 -40.88 -10.50
C CYS A 353 -29.22 -40.50 -11.86
N VAL A 354 -28.81 -39.37 -12.44
CA VAL A 354 -28.98 -39.10 -13.87
C VAL A 354 -27.68 -38.58 -14.45
N VAL A 355 -27.08 -39.42 -15.29
CA VAL A 355 -26.06 -39.10 -16.30
C VAL A 355 -26.82 -38.60 -17.54
N ILE A 356 -26.46 -37.45 -18.09
CA ILE A 356 -26.80 -37.11 -19.50
C ILE A 356 -25.65 -36.32 -20.13
N ASP A 357 -24.98 -36.99 -21.09
CA ASP A 357 -24.37 -36.39 -22.29
C ASP A 357 -25.49 -35.99 -23.27
N HIS A 358 -25.46 -34.79 -23.86
CA HIS A 358 -25.45 -34.62 -25.33
C HIS A 358 -25.45 -33.16 -25.84
N VAL A 359 -24.78 -33.06 -26.99
CA VAL A 359 -24.53 -32.02 -28.00
C VAL A 359 -25.78 -31.43 -28.71
N HIS A 360 -25.58 -30.22 -29.31
CA HIS A 360 -26.21 -29.56 -30.50
C HIS A 360 -27.20 -28.37 -30.32
N ASP A 361 -26.63 -27.15 -30.44
CA ASP A 361 -26.79 -26.12 -31.51
C ASP A 361 -28.15 -25.44 -31.86
N VAL A 362 -28.01 -24.15 -32.22
CA VAL A 362 -28.77 -23.29 -33.17
C VAL A 362 -29.53 -22.04 -32.65
N SER A 363 -29.10 -20.89 -33.23
CA SER A 363 -29.82 -19.64 -33.61
C SER A 363 -29.88 -18.41 -32.69
N SER A 364 -28.94 -17.49 -32.97
CA SER A 364 -29.12 -16.14 -33.56
C SER A 364 -30.17 -15.11 -33.06
N ILE A 365 -29.70 -13.85 -33.08
CA ILE A 365 -30.38 -12.54 -33.20
C ILE A 365 -30.43 -11.69 -31.91
N HIS A 366 -29.57 -10.67 -31.84
CA HIS A 366 -30.05 -9.28 -31.78
C HIS A 366 -28.97 -8.25 -32.15
N GLU A 367 -29.25 -7.52 -33.23
CA GLU A 367 -28.52 -6.35 -33.73
C GLU A 367 -28.63 -5.13 -32.81
N ALA A 368 -27.60 -4.31 -32.91
CA ALA A 368 -27.43 -3.00 -32.33
C ALA A 368 -28.41 -1.96 -32.89
N GLY A 369 -28.91 -1.09 -32.01
CA GLY A 369 -29.53 0.17 -32.36
C GLY A 369 -28.97 1.29 -31.47
N ALA A 370 -28.37 2.31 -32.08
CA ALA A 370 -28.17 3.63 -31.48
C ALA A 370 -28.34 4.71 -32.56
N PRO A 371 -28.85 5.91 -32.21
CA PRO A 371 -29.51 6.82 -33.15
C PRO A 371 -28.65 7.98 -33.66
N HIS A 372 -29.17 8.62 -34.71
CA HIS A 372 -28.84 9.94 -35.24
C HIS A 372 -28.41 11.00 -34.21
N ARG A 373 -27.26 11.66 -34.44
CA ARG A 373 -27.21 13.04 -34.96
C ARG A 373 -25.83 13.39 -35.49
#